data_AF-A0A2N1NAL5-F1
#
_entry.id   AF-A0A2N1NAL5-F1
#
_cell.length_a   1.000
_cell.length_b   1.000
_cell.length_c   1.000
_cell.angle_alpha   90.00
_cell.angle_beta   90.00
_cell.angle_gamma   90.00
#
_symmetry.space_group_name_H-M   'P 1'
#
loop_
_entity.id
_entity.type
_entity.pdbx_description
1 polymer ?
#
loop_
_entity_poly.entity_id
_entity_poly.type
_entity_poly.pdbx_seq_one_letter_code
_entity_poly.pdbx_strand_id
1 'polypeptide(L)'
;MSAGNRFGREIEFREGAPIQLLQYVEDNSKDGFGKIVLNPVALNILQTIREPLAIISVALSSTFIYNINGIVGRDDIGKLYLMTDLSNFIQEPEEGDFLPRLVILLRDFTLENPESFKDYFLEKLNNVNPEAAKGIKKFFYDFDVYGLPHMEDADTDELDEEFVDEVENAVKSIYSQIPLKYIGSSTMKGSAFVKFLNDIVERMNKSETSSLLSIPSEYESIIQFVAQEAIKEAVKIYQEQMDHMLNEENQYPTAIEYMTQLGRMNAELAKAMKAKEEAETFRLETLAREEEFHREIEAQKHEREESERNFKTKMEELRANIDQQTRSHEEMKERLIKERDITAEKYNQKFEQLHNEMLEQQKLNEEDKRKLLEQQQAKFEQIQREAEEENRKRTEELKELLRQDKEKAIEKQNEFFQKQLTEQIAANQKQYSEIIDQIRRDNENWRTAISNSRRDSSHCVIS
;
A
#
# COMPACT_ATOMS: atom_id res chain seq x y z
N MET A 1 -23.25 -30.72 29.31
CA MET A 1 -22.28 -29.67 28.92
C MET A 1 -22.81 -28.35 29.48
N SER A 2 -22.20 -27.83 30.53
CA SER A 2 -22.53 -26.52 31.10
C SER A 2 -21.44 -25.53 30.71
N ALA A 3 -21.82 -24.34 30.24
CA ALA A 3 -20.87 -23.25 30.07
C ALA A 3 -20.43 -22.79 31.47
N GLY A 4 -19.15 -22.97 31.79
CA GLY A 4 -18.63 -22.69 33.13
C GLY A 4 -18.69 -21.21 33.46
N ASN A 5 -19.42 -20.87 34.54
CA ASN A 5 -19.31 -19.57 35.20
C ASN A 5 -17.84 -19.38 35.62
N ARG A 6 -17.20 -18.31 35.14
CA ARG A 6 -15.78 -18.01 35.40
C ARG A 6 -15.55 -17.16 36.65
N PHE A 7 -16.60 -16.53 37.18
CA PHE A 7 -16.56 -15.63 38.33
C PHE A 7 -17.21 -16.22 39.58
N GLY A 8 -18.03 -17.26 39.42
CA GLY A 8 -18.65 -18.04 40.49
C GLY A 8 -17.71 -19.03 41.19
N ARG A 9 -16.52 -18.56 41.59
CA ARG A 9 -15.81 -19.13 42.74
C ARG A 9 -15.76 -18.05 43.80
N GLU A 10 -16.21 -18.40 44.99
CA GLU A 10 -16.03 -17.60 46.20
C GLU A 10 -14.55 -17.23 46.35
N ILE A 11 -14.26 -16.06 46.94
CA ILE A 11 -12.88 -15.74 47.33
C ILE A 11 -12.49 -16.79 48.39
N GLU A 12 -11.71 -17.80 47.98
CA GLU A 12 -11.35 -18.95 48.82
C GLU A 12 -10.72 -18.45 50.12
N PHE A 13 -11.49 -18.50 51.21
CA PHE A 13 -11.09 -17.98 52.52
C PHE A 13 -10.04 -18.91 53.11
N ARG A 14 -8.77 -18.69 52.75
CA ARG A 14 -7.65 -19.53 53.17
C ARG A 14 -7.45 -19.44 54.67
N GLU A 15 -7.44 -20.60 55.30
CA GLU A 15 -7.11 -20.76 56.72
C GLU A 15 -5.66 -20.28 56.96
N GLY A 16 -5.52 -19.18 57.71
CA GLY A 16 -4.26 -18.48 57.90
C GLY A 16 -4.42 -17.23 58.77
N ALA A 17 -3.29 -16.64 59.18
CA ALA A 17 -3.32 -15.40 59.96
C ALA A 17 -3.76 -14.20 59.08
N PRO A 18 -4.55 -13.25 59.61
CA PRO A 18 -5.00 -12.08 58.85
C PRO A 18 -3.79 -11.20 58.48
N ILE A 19 -3.60 -10.96 57.18
CA ILE A 19 -2.52 -10.12 56.67
C ILE A 19 -3.04 -8.69 56.53
N GLN A 20 -2.34 -7.73 57.13
CA GLN A 20 -2.69 -6.32 57.05
C GLN A 20 -2.56 -5.81 55.61
N LEU A 21 -3.69 -5.59 54.92
CA LEU A 21 -3.72 -5.08 53.54
C LEU A 21 -3.26 -3.63 53.42
N LEU A 22 -3.62 -2.80 54.41
CA LEU A 22 -3.40 -1.36 54.41
C LEU A 22 -2.46 -0.98 55.55
N GLN A 23 -1.29 -0.45 55.21
CA GLN A 23 -0.35 0.14 56.14
C GLN A 23 -0.62 1.64 56.25
N TYR A 24 -0.98 2.10 57.45
CA TYR A 24 -1.01 3.53 57.77
C TYR A 24 0.41 4.02 58.03
N VAL A 25 0.74 5.20 57.52
CA VAL A 25 2.01 5.89 57.73
C VAL A 25 1.71 7.30 58.22
N GLU A 26 2.15 7.61 59.43
CA GLU A 26 2.04 8.96 59.98
C GLU A 26 2.98 9.89 59.23
N ASP A 27 2.40 10.89 58.56
CA ASP A 27 3.16 11.95 57.91
C ASP A 27 3.38 13.09 58.92
N ASN A 28 4.63 13.29 59.34
CA ASN A 28 5.00 14.40 60.24
C ASN A 28 5.05 15.76 59.50
N SER A 29 4.26 15.91 58.44
CA SER A 29 4.07 17.15 57.69
C SER A 29 3.16 18.10 58.46
N LYS A 30 3.23 19.40 58.14
CA LYS A 30 2.53 20.45 58.91
C LYS A 30 1.01 20.43 58.73
N ASP A 31 0.52 19.68 57.74
CA ASP A 31 -0.86 19.76 57.26
C ASP A 31 -1.78 18.71 57.91
N GLY A 32 -1.20 17.76 58.68
CA GLY A 32 -1.96 16.87 59.57
C GLY A 32 -2.73 15.72 58.89
N PHE A 33 -2.44 15.42 57.63
CA PHE A 33 -3.03 14.30 56.90
C PHE A 33 -2.15 13.05 56.96
N GLY A 34 -2.75 11.90 57.29
CA GLY A 34 -2.05 10.61 57.30
C GLY A 34 -2.07 9.89 55.96
N LYS A 35 -1.04 9.08 55.68
CA LYS A 35 -0.86 8.34 54.41
C LYS A 35 -1.29 6.88 54.59
N ILE A 36 -1.84 6.27 53.53
CA ILE A 36 -2.20 4.85 53.50
C ILE A 36 -1.54 4.20 52.29
N VAL A 37 -0.84 3.09 52.51
CA VAL A 37 -0.09 2.34 51.48
C VAL A 37 -0.58 0.88 51.46
N LEU A 38 -0.66 0.27 50.28
CA LEU A 38 -0.94 -1.16 50.15
C LEU A 38 0.30 -1.98 50.57
N ASN A 39 0.13 -2.90 51.51
CA ASN A 39 1.23 -3.73 52.02
C ASN A 39 1.78 -4.65 50.91
N PRO A 40 3.09 -4.60 50.58
CA PRO A 40 3.71 -5.46 49.56
C PRO A 40 3.47 -6.96 49.75
N VAL A 41 3.42 -7.44 51.00
CA VAL A 41 3.18 -8.86 51.33
C VAL A 41 1.74 -9.27 50.99
N ALA A 42 0.77 -8.38 51.25
CA ALA A 42 -0.61 -8.58 50.83
C ALA A 42 -0.74 -8.50 49.30
N LEU A 43 -0.02 -7.55 48.67
CA LEU A 43 -0.01 -7.34 47.22
C LEU A 43 0.40 -8.62 46.46
N ASN A 44 1.48 -9.28 46.89
CA ASN A 44 1.98 -10.52 46.25
C ASN A 44 0.99 -11.69 46.33
N ILE A 45 0.17 -11.77 47.37
CA ILE A 45 -0.89 -12.79 47.49
C ILE A 45 -2.07 -12.42 46.59
N LEU A 46 -2.48 -11.15 46.62
CA LEU A 46 -3.62 -10.64 45.85
C LEU A 46 -3.37 -10.60 44.33
N GLN A 47 -2.11 -10.54 43.87
CA GLN A 47 -1.73 -10.68 42.45
C GLN A 47 -2.27 -11.95 41.77
N THR A 48 -2.68 -12.97 42.55
CA THR A 48 -3.37 -14.16 42.02
C THR A 48 -4.82 -13.89 41.58
N ILE A 49 -5.44 -12.81 42.06
CA ILE A 49 -6.83 -12.39 41.78
C ILE A 49 -6.80 -11.22 40.79
N ARG A 50 -6.65 -11.55 39.50
CA ARG A 50 -6.17 -10.62 38.46
C ARG A 50 -7.06 -9.41 38.16
N GLU A 51 -8.38 -9.57 38.19
CA GLU A 51 -9.33 -8.56 37.68
C GLU A 51 -9.94 -7.70 38.80
N PRO A 52 -10.55 -8.26 39.87
CA PRO A 52 -11.05 -7.48 41.01
C PRO A 52 -10.02 -6.54 41.65
N LEU A 53 -8.78 -7.00 41.85
CA LEU A 53 -7.76 -6.22 42.56
C LEU A 53 -7.42 -4.91 41.85
N ALA A 54 -7.31 -4.94 40.52
CA ALA A 54 -6.95 -3.76 39.73
C ALA A 54 -8.04 -2.68 39.84
N ILE A 55 -9.31 -3.08 39.73
CA ILE A 55 -10.47 -2.18 39.88
C ILE A 55 -10.48 -1.55 41.28
N ILE A 56 -10.32 -2.36 42.34
CA ILE A 56 -10.24 -1.87 43.73
C ILE A 56 -9.07 -0.90 43.92
N SER A 57 -7.89 -1.24 43.38
CA SER A 57 -6.67 -0.43 43.55
C SER A 57 -6.79 0.94 42.89
N VAL A 58 -7.42 1.02 41.71
CA VAL A 58 -7.70 2.29 41.03
C VAL A 58 -8.81 3.05 41.75
N ALA A 59 -9.93 2.40 42.12
CA ALA A 59 -11.07 3.04 42.77
C ALA A 59 -10.72 3.70 44.11
N LEU A 60 -9.91 3.02 44.95
CA LEU A 60 -9.55 3.51 46.29
C LEU A 60 -8.47 4.60 46.28
N SER A 61 -7.50 4.52 45.36
CA SER A 61 -6.33 5.41 45.39
C SER A 61 -6.67 6.85 44.96
N SER A 62 -5.83 7.81 45.39
CA SER A 62 -5.77 9.16 44.80
C SER A 62 -4.60 9.30 43.83
N THR A 63 -3.54 8.51 43.98
CA THR A 63 -2.46 8.31 43.00
C THR A 63 -2.29 6.81 42.76
N PHE A 64 -2.32 6.38 41.50
CA PHE A 64 -2.12 4.99 41.11
C PHE A 64 -0.81 4.86 40.33
N ILE A 65 0.12 4.05 40.87
CA ILE A 65 1.44 3.84 40.28
C ILE A 65 1.43 2.52 39.49
N TYR A 66 1.55 2.61 38.17
CA TYR A 66 1.62 1.47 37.26
C TYR A 66 3.08 1.13 36.92
N ASN A 67 3.55 0.00 37.45
CA ASN A 67 4.94 -0.44 37.28
C ASN A 67 5.10 -1.40 36.10
N ILE A 68 5.83 -0.97 35.07
CA ILE A 68 6.22 -1.73 33.87
C ILE A 68 7.70 -2.10 33.98
N ASN A 69 8.10 -3.22 33.38
CA ASN A 69 9.50 -3.66 33.37
C ASN A 69 10.07 -3.58 31.94
N GLY A 70 11.07 -2.73 31.73
CA GLY A 70 11.70 -2.45 30.45
C GLY A 70 10.79 -1.69 29.47
N ILE A 71 10.73 -2.19 28.23
CA ILE A 71 9.99 -1.58 27.12
C ILE A 71 8.53 -2.07 27.14
N VAL A 72 7.58 -1.13 26.97
CA VAL A 72 6.12 -1.38 26.99
C VAL A 72 5.71 -2.52 26.04
N GLY A 73 5.44 -3.72 26.58
CA GLY A 73 5.06 -4.91 25.83
C GLY A 73 3.55 -5.16 25.76
N ARG A 74 3.14 -6.17 24.96
CA ARG A 74 1.74 -6.60 24.86
C ARG A 74 1.20 -7.12 26.19
N ASP A 75 2.02 -7.85 26.93
CA ASP A 75 1.62 -8.49 28.18
C ASP A 75 1.49 -7.46 29.32
N ASP A 76 2.32 -6.41 29.32
CA ASP A 76 2.19 -5.24 30.21
C ASP A 76 0.95 -4.41 29.90
N ILE A 77 0.56 -4.33 28.63
CA ILE A 77 -0.65 -3.65 28.18
C ILE A 77 -1.93 -4.43 28.54
N GLY A 78 -1.84 -5.74 28.82
CA GLY A 78 -2.99 -6.56 29.23
C GLY A 78 -3.72 -6.05 30.48
N LYS A 79 -3.02 -5.36 31.40
CA LYS A 79 -3.65 -4.73 32.58
C LYS A 79 -4.05 -3.27 32.33
N LEU A 80 -3.33 -2.54 31.48
CA LEU A 80 -3.73 -1.21 31.02
C LEU A 80 -5.02 -1.26 30.20
N TYR A 81 -5.24 -2.35 29.46
CA TYR A 81 -6.49 -2.61 28.76
C TYR A 81 -7.69 -2.65 29.73
N LEU A 82 -7.53 -3.29 30.89
CA LEU A 82 -8.53 -3.28 31.97
C LEU A 82 -8.75 -1.88 32.56
N MET A 83 -7.72 -1.01 32.52
CA MET A 83 -7.83 0.40 32.94
C MET A 83 -8.55 1.27 31.91
N THR A 84 -8.50 0.92 30.62
CA THR A 84 -9.25 1.63 29.57
C THR A 84 -10.65 1.09 29.35
N ASP A 85 -10.90 -0.18 29.70
CA ASP A 85 -12.24 -0.77 29.83
C ASP A 85 -12.88 -0.46 31.21
N LEU A 86 -12.34 0.47 32.02
CA LEU A 86 -12.96 0.84 33.31
C LEU A 86 -14.39 1.36 33.16
N SER A 87 -14.79 1.94 32.03
CA SER A 87 -16.20 2.30 31.76
C SER A 87 -17.15 1.10 31.69
N ASN A 88 -16.63 -0.12 31.57
CA ASN A 88 -17.40 -1.38 31.62
C ASN A 88 -17.50 -1.93 33.06
N PHE A 89 -16.70 -1.40 33.99
CA PHE A 89 -16.58 -1.85 35.38
C PHE A 89 -16.88 -0.77 36.43
N ILE A 90 -16.91 0.51 36.03
CA ILE A 90 -17.18 1.68 36.86
C ILE A 90 -18.13 2.60 36.08
N GLN A 91 -19.14 3.16 36.75
CA GLN A 91 -20.00 4.18 36.15
C GLN A 91 -19.32 5.56 36.21
N GLU A 92 -19.10 6.16 35.04
CA GLU A 92 -18.59 7.54 34.88
C GLU A 92 -19.63 8.53 35.49
N PRO A 93 -19.21 9.49 36.35
CA PRO A 93 -20.08 10.50 36.93
C PRO A 93 -20.51 11.55 35.90
N GLU A 94 -21.58 12.29 36.21
CA GLU A 94 -22.01 13.43 35.41
C GLU A 94 -21.10 14.67 35.60
N GLU A 95 -20.48 14.81 36.79
CA GLU A 95 -19.48 15.84 37.09
C GLU A 95 -18.33 15.31 37.97
N GLY A 96 -17.10 15.77 37.69
CA GLY A 96 -15.92 15.62 38.53
C GLY A 96 -15.04 14.39 38.26
N ASP A 97 -13.73 14.53 38.51
CA ASP A 97 -12.75 13.45 38.34
C ASP A 97 -12.90 12.38 39.45
N PHE A 98 -13.24 11.16 39.05
CA PHE A 98 -13.38 10.01 39.95
C PHE A 98 -12.14 9.10 40.00
N LEU A 99 -11.26 9.22 39.01
CA LEU A 99 -10.06 8.41 38.83
C LEU A 99 -8.84 9.02 39.57
N PRO A 100 -7.87 8.19 39.98
CA PRO A 100 -6.62 8.67 40.58
C PRO A 100 -5.71 9.35 39.54
N ARG A 101 -4.79 10.20 39.99
CA ARG A 101 -3.61 10.59 39.20
C ARG A 101 -2.85 9.32 38.80
N LEU A 102 -2.62 9.12 37.51
CA LEU A 102 -1.84 7.98 37.01
C LEU A 102 -0.35 8.36 36.99
N VAL A 103 0.49 7.47 37.51
CA VAL A 103 1.95 7.54 37.39
C VAL A 103 2.43 6.24 36.80
N ILE A 104 3.27 6.28 35.76
CA ILE A 104 3.87 5.09 35.14
C ILE A 104 5.36 5.06 35.49
N LEU A 105 5.82 3.93 36.02
CA LEU A 105 7.23 3.63 36.23
C LEU A 105 7.69 2.64 35.15
N LEU A 106 8.66 3.03 34.35
CA LEU A 106 9.38 2.14 33.43
C LEU A 106 10.70 1.74 34.12
N ARG A 107 10.71 0.62 34.85
CA ARG A 107 11.95 0.11 35.47
C ARG A 107 12.85 -0.56 34.45
N ASP A 108 14.13 -0.73 34.76
CA ASP A 108 15.11 -1.36 33.86
C ASP A 108 15.15 -0.69 32.47
N PHE A 109 14.96 0.64 32.46
CA PHE A 109 15.01 1.42 31.24
C PHE A 109 16.46 1.51 30.76
N THR A 110 16.71 0.90 29.60
CA THR A 110 18.05 0.60 29.06
C THR A 110 18.26 1.20 27.66
N LEU A 111 17.45 2.20 27.32
CA LEU A 111 17.55 3.00 26.10
C LEU A 111 18.03 4.42 26.46
N GLU A 112 18.47 5.19 25.46
CA GLU A 112 18.74 6.62 25.65
C GLU A 112 17.49 7.34 26.20
N ASN A 113 17.68 8.15 27.24
CA ASN A 113 16.59 8.87 27.91
C ASN A 113 15.88 9.83 26.91
N PRO A 114 14.57 9.66 26.65
CA PRO A 114 13.84 10.46 25.68
C PRO A 114 13.59 11.89 26.20
N GLU A 115 13.45 12.86 25.28
CA GLU A 115 13.06 14.25 25.62
C GLU A 115 11.75 14.33 26.42
N SER A 116 10.88 13.33 26.27
CA SER A 116 9.64 13.17 27.04
C SER A 116 9.33 11.68 27.21
N PHE A 117 9.44 11.17 28.44
CA PHE A 117 8.98 9.83 28.79
C PHE A 117 7.46 9.64 28.58
N LYS A 118 6.68 10.72 28.71
CA LYS A 118 5.22 10.73 28.49
C LYS A 118 4.88 10.48 27.03
N ASP A 119 5.57 11.14 26.11
CA ASP A 119 5.38 10.94 24.67
C ASP A 119 5.98 9.61 24.18
N TYR A 120 7.14 9.20 24.71
CA TYR A 120 7.69 7.86 24.47
C TYR A 120 6.67 6.76 24.84
N PHE A 121 6.11 6.82 26.06
CA PHE A 121 5.13 5.84 26.52
C PHE A 121 3.89 5.83 25.63
N LEU A 122 3.35 7.01 25.28
CA LEU A 122 2.18 7.12 24.41
C LEU A 122 2.45 6.60 22.99
N GLU A 123 3.66 6.80 22.45
CA GLU A 123 4.07 6.26 21.15
C GLU A 123 4.15 4.72 21.20
N LYS A 124 4.85 4.15 22.19
CA LYS A 124 4.97 2.68 22.31
C LYS A 124 3.62 2.03 22.62
N LEU A 125 2.81 2.62 23.51
CA LEU A 125 1.45 2.17 23.78
C LEU A 125 0.59 2.20 22.52
N ASN A 126 0.61 3.30 21.74
CA ASN A 126 -0.18 3.40 20.51
C ASN A 126 0.27 2.38 19.44
N ASN A 127 1.57 2.10 19.33
CA ASN A 127 2.09 1.09 18.41
C ASN A 127 1.67 -0.35 18.76
N VAL A 128 1.32 -0.62 20.04
CA VAL A 128 0.95 -1.96 20.52
C VAL A 128 -0.58 -2.10 20.72
N ASN A 129 -1.25 -1.06 21.19
CA ASN A 129 -2.71 -0.97 21.34
C ASN A 129 -3.22 0.50 21.22
N PRO A 130 -3.67 0.92 20.02
CA PRO A 130 -4.20 2.27 19.80
C PRO A 130 -5.41 2.64 20.67
N GLU A 131 -6.28 1.67 20.99
CA GLU A 131 -7.48 1.96 21.79
C GLU A 131 -7.13 2.19 23.27
N ALA A 132 -6.14 1.47 23.80
CA ALA A 132 -5.58 1.76 25.13
C ALA A 132 -4.91 3.15 25.16
N ALA A 133 -4.20 3.54 24.09
CA ALA A 133 -3.60 4.88 23.98
C ALA A 133 -4.66 6.01 23.96
N LYS A 134 -5.82 5.78 23.31
CA LYS A 134 -6.96 6.72 23.37
C LYS A 134 -7.60 6.74 24.75
N GLY A 135 -7.82 5.57 25.36
CA GLY A 135 -8.45 5.45 26.66
C GLY A 135 -7.69 6.21 27.74
N ILE A 136 -6.37 6.05 27.83
CA ILE A 136 -5.56 6.81 28.79
C ILE A 136 -5.66 8.32 28.51
N LYS A 137 -5.57 8.75 27.25
CA LYS A 137 -5.74 10.17 26.86
C LYS A 137 -7.13 10.75 27.13
N LYS A 138 -8.18 9.93 27.23
CA LYS A 138 -9.54 10.36 27.59
C LYS A 138 -9.72 10.44 29.11
N PHE A 139 -9.28 9.41 29.83
CA PHE A 139 -9.61 9.19 31.24
C PHE A 139 -8.57 9.73 32.25
N PHE A 140 -7.33 9.94 31.83
CA PHE A 140 -6.25 10.48 32.67
C PHE A 140 -5.67 11.72 31.97
N TYR A 141 -6.34 12.87 32.16
CA TYR A 141 -5.93 14.14 31.56
C TYR A 141 -4.54 14.57 32.02
N ASP A 142 -4.25 14.37 33.31
CA ASP A 142 -2.91 14.50 33.86
C ASP A 142 -2.39 13.15 34.37
N PHE A 143 -1.15 12.85 33.97
CA PHE A 143 -0.44 11.60 34.30
C PHE A 143 1.05 11.76 34.03
N ASP A 144 1.88 11.07 34.81
CA ASP A 144 3.34 11.17 34.71
C ASP A 144 3.97 9.86 34.27
N VAL A 145 5.16 9.94 33.67
CA VAL A 145 5.96 8.77 33.30
C VAL A 145 7.41 9.04 33.70
N TYR A 146 7.98 8.12 34.48
CA TYR A 146 9.37 8.13 34.89
C TYR A 146 10.03 6.85 34.36
N GLY A 147 11.15 7.00 33.63
CA GLY A 147 12.13 5.92 33.54
C GLY A 147 12.87 5.79 34.86
N LEU A 148 13.24 4.56 35.22
CA LEU A 148 14.27 4.28 36.21
C LEU A 148 15.31 3.36 35.56
N PRO A 149 16.60 3.49 35.89
CA PRO A 149 17.64 2.64 35.30
C PRO A 149 17.47 1.17 35.75
N HIS A 150 18.35 0.30 35.23
CA HIS A 150 18.44 -1.06 35.73
C HIS A 150 19.03 -1.09 37.14
N MET A 151 18.32 -1.74 38.07
CA MET A 151 18.86 -2.04 39.39
C MET A 151 19.65 -3.35 39.31
N GLU A 152 20.97 -3.31 39.54
CA GLU A 152 21.76 -4.52 39.76
C GLU A 152 21.42 -5.16 41.11
N ASP A 153 21.63 -6.48 41.26
CA ASP A 153 21.41 -7.23 42.52
C ASP A 153 22.51 -6.88 43.56
N ALA A 154 22.44 -5.66 44.12
CA ALA A 154 23.37 -5.09 45.09
C ALA A 154 22.68 -4.69 46.41
N ASP A 155 23.44 -4.63 47.50
CA ASP A 155 22.96 -4.04 48.76
C ASP A 155 22.80 -2.51 48.62
N THR A 156 21.99 -1.87 49.48
CA THR A 156 21.64 -0.43 49.36
C THR A 156 22.83 0.52 49.37
N ASP A 157 23.94 0.07 49.95
CA ASP A 157 25.16 0.84 50.17
C ASP A 157 26.17 0.63 49.01
N GLU A 158 25.83 -0.22 48.03
CA GLU A 158 26.62 -0.57 46.84
C GLU A 158 25.91 -0.16 45.52
N LEU A 159 24.75 0.51 45.59
CA LEU A 159 24.02 1.04 44.42
C LEU A 159 24.75 2.24 43.78
N ASP A 160 24.60 2.40 42.46
CA ASP A 160 25.14 3.54 41.72
C ASP A 160 24.52 4.88 42.21
N GLU A 161 25.36 5.90 42.42
CA GLU A 161 24.92 7.24 42.82
C GLU A 161 23.94 7.84 41.79
N GLU A 162 24.11 7.57 40.48
CA GLU A 162 23.21 8.06 39.43
C GLU A 162 21.83 7.37 39.50
N PHE A 163 21.80 6.06 39.82
CA PHE A 163 20.55 5.32 40.06
C PHE A 163 19.83 5.82 41.33
N VAL A 164 20.58 6.03 42.41
CA VAL A 164 20.01 6.53 43.68
C VAL A 164 19.43 7.93 43.50
N ASP A 165 20.13 8.84 42.82
CA ASP A 165 19.64 10.19 42.54
C ASP A 165 18.40 10.17 41.62
N GLU A 166 18.37 9.39 40.53
CA GLU A 166 17.17 9.30 39.69
C GLU A 166 15.95 8.73 40.46
N VAL A 167 16.15 7.66 41.24
CA VAL A 167 15.09 7.06 42.07
C VAL A 167 14.61 8.03 43.14
N GLU A 168 15.51 8.68 43.88
CA GLU A 168 15.11 9.61 44.95
C GLU A 168 14.40 10.84 44.38
N ASN A 169 14.84 11.36 43.22
CA ASN A 169 14.16 12.46 42.53
C ASN A 169 12.78 12.07 42.01
N ALA A 170 12.62 10.88 41.42
CA ALA A 170 11.31 10.36 41.00
C ALA A 170 10.36 10.20 42.21
N VAL A 171 10.85 9.60 43.30
CA VAL A 171 10.10 9.43 44.55
C VAL A 171 9.71 10.79 45.14
N LYS A 172 10.64 11.75 45.27
CA LYS A 172 10.37 13.12 45.73
C LYS A 172 9.30 13.80 44.87
N SER A 173 9.42 13.69 43.54
CA SER A 173 8.48 14.27 42.57
C SER A 173 7.07 13.71 42.77
N ILE A 174 6.92 12.38 42.80
CA ILE A 174 5.64 11.70 43.03
C ILE A 174 5.02 12.11 44.37
N TYR A 175 5.78 12.03 45.47
CA TYR A 175 5.30 12.37 46.82
C TYR A 175 4.95 13.85 47.00
N SER A 176 5.63 14.76 46.30
CA SER A 176 5.33 16.20 46.34
C SER A 176 3.99 16.58 45.68
N GLN A 177 3.40 15.65 44.93
CA GLN A 177 2.22 15.84 44.09
C GLN A 177 1.13 14.78 44.36
N ILE A 178 1.04 14.24 45.58
CA ILE A 178 -0.05 13.31 45.94
C ILE A 178 -1.32 14.15 46.23
N PRO A 179 -2.36 14.11 45.36
CA PRO A 179 -3.66 14.67 45.72
C PRO A 179 -4.27 13.92 46.91
N LEU A 180 -5.03 14.64 47.72
CA LEU A 180 -5.97 14.04 48.67
C LEU A 180 -7.03 13.23 47.89
N LYS A 181 -7.62 12.19 48.49
CA LYS A 181 -8.81 11.55 47.90
C LYS A 181 -10.03 12.43 48.18
N TYR A 182 -10.87 12.65 47.16
CA TYR A 182 -12.07 13.48 47.26
C TYR A 182 -13.37 12.65 47.18
N ILE A 183 -14.45 13.23 47.71
CA ILE A 183 -15.84 12.80 47.57
C ILE A 183 -16.59 14.05 47.10
N GLY A 184 -16.87 14.14 45.79
CA GLY A 184 -17.31 15.39 45.18
C GLY A 184 -16.33 16.53 45.49
N SER A 185 -16.84 17.63 46.04
CA SER A 185 -16.05 18.80 46.43
C SER A 185 -15.30 18.71 47.77
N SER A 186 -15.43 17.60 48.51
CA SER A 186 -14.91 17.46 49.89
C SER A 186 -13.80 16.43 50.02
N THR A 187 -12.82 16.67 50.91
CA THR A 187 -11.73 15.71 51.17
C THR A 187 -12.22 14.51 51.99
N MET A 188 -11.79 13.31 51.60
CA MET A 188 -12.19 12.05 52.23
C MET A 188 -11.48 11.87 53.58
N LYS A 189 -12.26 11.83 54.67
CA LYS A 189 -11.75 11.49 56.01
C LYS A 189 -11.56 9.97 56.16
N GLY A 190 -10.70 9.54 57.09
CA GLY A 190 -10.40 8.11 57.30
C GLY A 190 -11.63 7.22 57.58
N SER A 191 -12.62 7.73 58.33
CA SER A 191 -13.88 7.01 58.56
C SER A 191 -14.73 6.85 57.28
N ALA A 192 -14.74 7.87 56.43
CA ALA A 192 -15.38 7.85 55.11
C ALA A 192 -14.66 6.87 54.16
N PHE A 193 -13.31 6.82 54.19
CA PHE A 193 -12.51 5.86 53.42
C PHE A 193 -12.78 4.40 53.84
N VAL A 194 -12.90 4.11 55.14
CA VAL A 194 -13.26 2.76 55.63
C VAL A 194 -14.67 2.37 55.20
N LYS A 195 -15.63 3.30 55.20
CA LYS A 195 -16.97 3.06 54.65
C LYS A 195 -16.93 2.80 53.13
N PHE A 196 -16.15 3.57 52.36
CA PHE A 196 -15.95 3.37 50.92
C PHE A 196 -15.38 1.99 50.58
N LEU A 197 -14.32 1.58 51.29
CA LEU A 197 -13.69 0.27 51.15
C LEU A 197 -14.70 -0.87 51.38
N ASN A 198 -15.50 -0.77 52.46
CA ASN A 198 -16.51 -1.78 52.77
C ASN A 198 -17.61 -1.82 51.69
N ASP A 199 -18.11 -0.67 51.23
CA ASP A 199 -19.20 -0.62 50.25
C ASP A 199 -18.77 -1.17 48.87
N ILE A 200 -17.55 -0.83 48.41
CA ILE A 200 -16.95 -1.42 47.20
C ILE A 200 -16.84 -2.94 47.34
N VAL A 201 -16.25 -3.42 48.44
CA VAL A 201 -16.05 -4.87 48.65
C VAL A 201 -17.38 -5.60 48.80
N GLU A 202 -18.37 -5.03 49.47
CA GLU A 202 -19.70 -5.64 49.61
C GLU A 202 -20.43 -5.70 48.26
N ARG A 203 -20.33 -4.66 47.43
CA ARG A 203 -20.93 -4.67 46.08
C ARG A 203 -20.24 -5.66 45.15
N MET A 204 -18.91 -5.73 45.15
CA MET A 204 -18.15 -6.67 44.31
C MET A 204 -18.38 -8.15 44.68
N ASN A 205 -18.84 -8.45 45.89
CA ASN A 205 -19.22 -9.80 46.31
C ASN A 205 -20.70 -10.16 46.01
N LYS A 206 -21.53 -9.24 45.51
CA LYS A 206 -22.94 -9.50 45.17
C LYS A 206 -23.07 -9.98 43.73
N SER A 207 -23.28 -11.29 43.56
CA SER A 207 -23.27 -11.98 42.27
C SER A 207 -24.46 -11.67 41.32
N GLU A 208 -25.45 -10.89 41.75
CA GLU A 208 -26.74 -10.73 41.03
C GLU A 208 -27.23 -9.26 40.98
N THR A 209 -26.47 -8.34 40.38
CA THR A 209 -26.99 -7.28 39.46
C THR A 209 -25.87 -6.36 38.97
N SER A 210 -25.77 -6.16 37.64
CA SER A 210 -24.85 -5.27 36.92
C SER A 210 -23.34 -5.42 37.20
N SER A 211 -22.55 -5.57 36.13
CA SER A 211 -21.08 -5.68 36.17
C SER A 211 -20.34 -4.35 36.44
N LEU A 212 -21.00 -3.37 37.06
CA LEU A 212 -20.58 -1.97 37.15
C LEU A 212 -20.58 -1.49 38.60
N LEU A 213 -19.39 -1.17 39.12
CA LEU A 213 -19.17 -0.47 40.38
C LEU A 213 -19.56 1.01 40.21
N SER A 214 -20.80 1.36 40.55
CA SER A 214 -21.32 2.71 40.35
C SER A 214 -20.81 3.69 41.42
N ILE A 215 -19.49 3.97 41.43
CA ILE A 215 -18.75 4.77 42.44
C ILE A 215 -19.48 6.03 42.92
N PRO A 216 -20.19 6.82 42.08
CA PRO A 216 -20.99 7.96 42.55
C PRO A 216 -22.05 7.59 43.60
N SER A 217 -22.62 6.39 43.54
CA SER A 217 -23.58 5.86 44.54
C SER A 217 -22.92 5.35 45.83
N GLU A 218 -21.69 4.82 45.79
CA GLU A 218 -20.89 4.62 47.01
C GLU A 218 -20.55 5.97 47.64
N TYR A 219 -20.20 6.99 46.85
CA TYR A 219 -20.02 8.35 47.36
C TYR A 219 -21.32 8.91 47.98
N GLU A 220 -22.49 8.67 47.39
CA GLU A 220 -23.77 9.05 48.01
C GLU A 220 -24.01 8.31 49.35
N SER A 221 -23.77 6.99 49.40
CA SER A 221 -23.81 6.18 50.64
C SER A 221 -22.91 6.78 51.73
N ILE A 222 -21.72 7.24 51.36
CA ILE A 222 -20.77 7.87 52.29
C ILE A 222 -21.22 9.27 52.70
N ILE A 223 -21.77 10.09 51.80
CA ILE A 223 -22.31 11.41 52.12
C ILE A 223 -23.46 11.28 53.13
N GLN A 224 -24.37 10.32 52.91
CA GLN A 224 -25.44 10.01 53.85
C GLN A 224 -24.90 9.51 55.21
N PHE A 225 -23.89 8.63 55.22
CA PHE A 225 -23.23 8.15 56.44
C PHE A 225 -22.53 9.27 57.23
N VAL A 226 -21.77 10.13 56.56
CA VAL A 226 -21.07 11.26 57.19
C VAL A 226 -22.07 12.29 57.74
N ALA A 227 -23.17 12.56 57.02
CA ALA A 227 -24.25 13.40 57.53
C ALA A 227 -24.92 12.81 58.77
N GLN A 228 -25.18 11.50 58.81
CA GLN A 228 -25.78 10.83 59.97
C GLN A 228 -24.88 10.87 61.21
N GLU A 229 -23.59 10.58 61.09
CA GLU A 229 -22.66 10.68 62.23
C GLU A 229 -22.49 12.13 62.71
N ALA A 230 -22.47 13.12 61.81
CA ALA A 230 -22.42 14.53 62.19
C ALA A 230 -23.70 15.01 62.93
N ILE A 231 -24.89 14.56 62.49
CA ILE A 231 -26.16 14.83 63.19
C ILE A 231 -26.15 14.20 64.58
N LYS A 232 -25.69 12.96 64.70
CA LYS A 232 -25.57 12.20 65.95
C LYS A 232 -24.60 12.86 66.94
N GLU A 233 -23.47 13.38 66.46
CA GLU A 233 -22.51 14.16 67.27
C GLU A 233 -23.13 15.49 67.75
N ALA A 234 -23.81 16.23 66.86
CA ALA A 234 -24.50 17.47 67.23
C ALA A 234 -25.63 17.25 68.25
N VAL A 235 -26.41 16.17 68.10
CA VAL A 235 -27.45 15.77 69.07
C VAL A 235 -26.84 15.42 70.43
N LYS A 236 -25.69 14.72 70.46
CA LYS A 236 -24.96 14.41 71.70
C LYS A 236 -24.52 15.69 72.42
N ILE A 237 -23.91 16.64 71.70
CA ILE A 237 -23.46 17.92 72.27
C ILE A 237 -24.65 18.71 72.84
N TYR A 238 -25.78 18.73 72.13
CA TYR A 238 -27.01 19.38 72.60
C TYR A 238 -27.58 18.72 73.86
N GLN A 239 -27.58 17.38 73.93
CA GLN A 239 -28.02 16.64 75.12
C GLN A 239 -27.12 16.92 76.32
N GLU A 240 -25.79 16.89 76.14
CA GLU A 240 -24.82 17.19 77.21
C GLU A 240 -24.97 18.62 77.75
N GLN A 241 -25.31 19.61 76.92
CA GLN A 241 -25.63 20.97 77.38
C GLN A 241 -27.00 21.09 78.05
N MET A 242 -28.02 20.40 77.55
CA MET A 242 -29.36 20.38 78.16
C MET A 242 -29.34 19.73 79.55
N ASP A 243 -28.65 18.61 79.71
CA ASP A 243 -28.49 17.93 81.00
C ASP A 243 -27.67 18.78 81.98
N HIS A 244 -26.67 19.55 81.51
CA HIS A 244 -25.99 20.53 82.36
C HIS A 244 -26.95 21.64 82.84
N MET A 245 -27.81 22.19 81.98
CA MET A 245 -28.76 23.23 82.37
C MET A 245 -29.89 22.74 83.28
N LEU A 246 -30.28 21.46 83.17
CA LEU A 246 -31.38 20.88 83.96
C LEU A 246 -30.99 20.56 85.42
N ASN A 247 -29.70 20.54 85.76
CA ASN A 247 -29.21 20.13 87.08
C ASN A 247 -28.88 21.28 88.05
N GLU A 248 -28.91 22.55 87.63
CA GLU A 248 -28.54 23.70 88.48
C GLU A 248 -29.74 24.59 88.85
N GLU A 249 -30.47 24.22 89.91
CA GLU A 249 -31.50 25.09 90.48
C GLU A 249 -30.93 26.31 91.21
N ASN A 250 -31.06 27.49 90.61
CA ASN A 250 -31.40 28.72 91.33
C ASN A 250 -32.08 29.72 90.41
N GLN A 251 -33.19 30.32 90.86
CA GLN A 251 -34.03 31.20 90.06
C GLN A 251 -33.78 32.69 90.38
N TYR A 252 -34.14 33.57 89.44
CA TYR A 252 -33.95 35.04 89.41
C TYR A 252 -32.66 35.58 88.76
N PRO A 253 -31.41 35.40 89.25
CA PRO A 253 -30.22 35.88 88.53
C PRO A 253 -30.14 35.23 87.14
N THR A 254 -30.28 33.90 87.13
CA THR A 254 -30.36 33.03 85.95
C THR A 254 -31.50 33.42 85.01
N ALA A 255 -32.61 33.99 85.52
CA ALA A 255 -33.72 34.44 84.68
C ALA A 255 -33.42 35.77 83.96
N ILE A 256 -32.66 36.67 84.60
CA ILE A 256 -32.18 37.92 83.97
C ILE A 256 -31.07 37.60 82.95
N GLU A 257 -30.18 36.66 83.29
CA GLU A 257 -29.15 36.17 82.37
C GLU A 257 -29.76 35.42 81.19
N TYR A 258 -30.74 34.53 81.42
CA TYR A 258 -31.51 33.86 80.38
C TYR A 258 -32.26 34.86 79.49
N MET A 259 -32.90 35.90 80.04
CA MET A 259 -33.50 36.98 79.23
C MET A 259 -32.46 37.74 78.38
N THR A 260 -31.24 37.92 78.91
CA THR A 260 -30.13 38.58 78.21
C THR A 260 -29.48 37.67 77.16
N GLN A 261 -29.48 36.36 77.38
CA GLN A 261 -29.14 35.34 76.40
C GLN A 261 -30.24 35.21 75.33
N LEU A 262 -31.52 35.27 75.69
CA LEU A 262 -32.64 35.28 74.74
C LEU A 262 -32.59 36.51 73.83
N GLY A 263 -32.24 37.68 74.38
CA GLY A 263 -31.98 38.89 73.60
C GLY A 263 -30.81 38.72 72.61
N ARG A 264 -29.73 38.05 73.02
CA ARG A 264 -28.59 37.72 72.14
C ARG A 264 -28.96 36.67 71.08
N MET A 265 -29.59 35.57 71.47
CA MET A 265 -30.11 34.55 70.54
C MET A 265 -31.12 35.13 69.55
N ASN A 266 -32.00 36.05 69.96
CA ASN A 266 -32.92 36.71 69.03
C ASN A 266 -32.19 37.65 68.04
N ALA A 267 -31.11 38.33 68.48
CA ALA A 267 -30.28 39.14 67.60
C ALA A 267 -29.42 38.28 66.65
N GLU A 268 -28.95 37.12 67.10
CA GLU A 268 -28.22 36.14 66.28
C GLU A 268 -29.16 35.38 65.34
N LEU A 269 -30.37 35.06 65.77
CA LEU A 269 -31.44 34.51 64.92
C LEU A 269 -31.86 35.52 63.86
N ALA A 270 -31.98 36.81 64.18
CA ALA A 270 -32.23 37.85 63.18
C ALA A 270 -31.09 37.97 62.15
N LYS A 271 -29.83 37.86 62.58
CA LYS A 271 -28.68 37.77 61.67
C LYS A 271 -28.71 36.50 60.82
N ALA A 272 -29.03 35.35 61.41
CA ALA A 272 -29.08 34.05 60.73
C ALA A 272 -30.24 33.98 59.73
N MET A 273 -31.41 34.56 60.06
CA MET A 273 -32.52 34.72 59.13
C MET A 273 -32.14 35.62 57.96
N LYS A 274 -31.49 36.77 58.21
CA LYS A 274 -31.02 37.65 57.13
C LYS A 274 -29.95 37.00 56.26
N ALA A 275 -28.99 36.29 56.87
CA ALA A 275 -27.97 35.54 56.13
C ALA A 275 -28.57 34.37 55.35
N LYS A 276 -29.64 33.73 55.85
CA LYS A 276 -30.41 32.73 55.11
C LYS A 276 -31.14 33.37 53.93
N GLU A 277 -31.78 34.52 54.11
CA GLU A 277 -32.50 35.26 53.06
C GLU A 277 -31.55 35.77 51.95
N GLU A 278 -30.33 36.17 52.32
CA GLU A 278 -29.23 36.50 51.41
C GLU A 278 -28.69 35.25 50.68
N ALA A 279 -28.56 34.11 51.36
CA ALA A 279 -28.16 32.85 50.73
C ALA A 279 -29.26 32.27 49.81
N GLU A 280 -30.53 32.44 50.18
CA GLU A 280 -31.69 31.95 49.42
C GLU A 280 -31.93 32.81 48.16
N THR A 281 -31.69 34.12 48.22
CA THR A 281 -31.65 35.00 47.03
C THR A 281 -30.44 34.71 46.13
N PHE A 282 -29.24 34.48 46.70
CA PHE A 282 -28.07 34.06 45.91
C PHE A 282 -28.28 32.71 45.20
N ARG A 283 -28.95 31.75 45.87
CA ARG A 283 -29.34 30.46 45.26
C ARG A 283 -30.32 30.64 44.10
N LEU A 284 -31.28 31.56 44.22
CA LEU A 284 -32.23 31.88 43.14
C LEU A 284 -31.55 32.59 41.96
N GLU A 285 -30.59 33.49 42.20
CA GLU A 285 -29.79 34.10 41.12
C GLU A 285 -28.91 33.05 40.40
N THR A 286 -28.36 32.09 41.16
CA THR A 286 -27.56 30.99 40.59
C THR A 286 -28.42 30.10 39.70
N LEU A 287 -29.59 29.63 40.17
CA LEU A 287 -30.55 28.85 39.40
C LEU A 287 -31.03 29.60 38.14
N ALA A 288 -31.24 30.91 38.22
CA ALA A 288 -31.66 31.71 37.06
C ALA A 288 -30.57 31.76 35.96
N ARG A 289 -29.28 31.79 36.32
CA ARG A 289 -28.16 31.65 35.37
C ARG A 289 -28.04 30.24 34.82
N GLU A 290 -28.29 29.22 35.64
CA GLU A 290 -28.29 27.81 35.24
C GLU A 290 -29.38 27.54 34.18
N GLU A 291 -30.60 28.06 34.37
CA GLU A 291 -31.66 28.05 33.37
C GLU A 291 -31.31 28.85 32.09
N GLU A 292 -30.52 29.92 32.20
CA GLU A 292 -30.04 30.69 31.04
C GLU A 292 -28.99 29.90 30.23
N PHE A 293 -27.99 29.31 30.89
CA PHE A 293 -27.00 28.43 30.26
C PHE A 293 -27.64 27.20 29.63
N HIS A 294 -28.61 26.54 30.29
CA HIS A 294 -29.32 25.41 29.69
C HIS A 294 -30.04 25.78 28.38
N ARG A 295 -30.69 26.95 28.32
CA ARG A 295 -31.35 27.43 27.10
C ARG A 295 -30.35 27.74 25.98
N GLU A 296 -29.18 28.27 26.29
CA GLU A 296 -28.12 28.50 25.30
C GLU A 296 -27.49 27.17 24.82
N ILE A 297 -27.31 26.19 25.71
CA ILE A 297 -26.86 24.84 25.35
C ILE A 297 -27.87 24.14 24.42
N GLU A 298 -29.17 24.22 24.69
CA GLU A 298 -30.20 23.68 23.80
C GLU A 298 -30.22 24.38 22.43
N ALA A 299 -30.07 25.72 22.40
CA ALA A 299 -29.99 26.48 21.16
C ALA A 299 -28.77 26.07 20.31
N GLN A 300 -27.57 25.99 20.91
CA GLN A 300 -26.36 25.53 20.24
C GLN A 300 -26.47 24.07 19.78
N LYS A 301 -27.16 23.21 20.55
CA LYS A 301 -27.44 21.82 20.16
C LYS A 301 -28.31 21.77 18.91
N HIS A 302 -29.40 22.54 18.84
CA HIS A 302 -30.27 22.59 17.66
C HIS A 302 -29.52 23.12 16.43
N GLU A 303 -28.69 24.17 16.58
CA GLU A 303 -27.86 24.70 15.49
C GLU A 303 -26.84 23.66 14.99
N ARG A 304 -26.20 22.90 15.89
CA ARG A 304 -25.31 21.79 15.52
C ARG A 304 -26.03 20.69 14.77
N GLU A 305 -27.21 20.26 15.24
CA GLU A 305 -28.02 19.25 14.54
C GLU A 305 -28.46 19.72 13.15
N GLU A 306 -28.83 21.00 12.99
CA GLU A 306 -29.17 21.56 11.67
C GLU A 306 -27.95 21.65 10.75
N SER A 307 -26.78 22.04 11.29
CA SER A 307 -25.51 22.05 10.57
C SER A 307 -25.09 20.64 10.10
N GLU A 308 -25.25 19.62 10.96
CA GLU A 308 -24.96 18.22 10.61
C GLU A 308 -25.90 17.70 9.51
N ARG A 309 -27.20 17.98 9.61
CA ARG A 309 -28.18 17.64 8.55
C ARG A 309 -27.79 18.30 7.21
N ASN A 310 -27.43 19.58 7.24
CA ASN A 310 -27.00 20.33 6.05
C ASN A 310 -25.67 19.81 5.47
N PHE A 311 -24.72 19.40 6.31
CA PHE A 311 -23.47 18.78 5.87
C PHE A 311 -23.72 17.41 5.22
N LYS A 312 -24.58 16.58 5.84
CA LYS A 312 -24.96 15.27 5.31
C LYS A 312 -25.59 15.38 3.93
N THR A 313 -26.56 16.26 3.73
CA THR A 313 -27.19 16.52 2.42
C THR A 313 -26.15 16.88 1.36
N LYS A 314 -25.22 17.80 1.67
CA LYS A 314 -24.13 18.18 0.75
C LYS A 314 -23.17 17.03 0.44
N MET A 315 -22.89 16.15 1.41
CA MET A 315 -22.08 14.95 1.17
C MET A 315 -22.79 13.92 0.27
N GLU A 316 -24.11 13.79 0.38
CA GLU A 316 -24.93 12.96 -0.51
C GLU A 316 -25.00 13.55 -1.92
N GLU A 317 -25.17 14.87 -2.08
CA GLU A 317 -25.07 15.58 -3.36
C GLU A 317 -23.68 15.43 -4.01
N LEU A 318 -22.59 15.64 -3.26
CA LEU A 318 -21.22 15.46 -3.75
C LEU A 318 -20.98 14.04 -4.24
N ARG A 319 -21.49 13.03 -3.51
CA ARG A 319 -21.37 11.62 -3.89
C ARG A 319 -22.15 11.30 -5.17
N ALA A 320 -23.38 11.82 -5.31
CA ALA A 320 -24.17 11.67 -6.53
C ALA A 320 -23.49 12.30 -7.76
N ASN A 321 -22.84 13.47 -7.58
CA ASN A 321 -22.05 14.12 -8.63
C ASN A 321 -20.83 13.30 -9.04
N ILE A 322 -20.10 12.71 -8.07
CA ILE A 322 -18.96 11.81 -8.34
C ILE A 322 -19.43 10.59 -9.14
N ASP A 323 -20.51 9.91 -8.70
CA ASP A 323 -21.07 8.75 -9.39
C ASP A 323 -21.51 9.09 -10.82
N GLN A 324 -22.09 10.28 -11.04
CA GLN A 324 -22.49 10.75 -12.37
C GLN A 324 -21.27 11.04 -13.27
N GLN A 325 -20.22 11.67 -12.74
CA GLN A 325 -18.97 11.89 -13.47
C GLN A 325 -18.29 10.57 -13.83
N THR A 326 -18.23 9.60 -12.91
CA THR A 326 -17.65 8.28 -13.16
C THR A 326 -18.37 7.53 -14.29
N ARG A 327 -19.72 7.56 -14.31
CA ARG A 327 -20.51 6.97 -15.42
C ARG A 327 -20.22 7.67 -16.75
N SER A 328 -20.20 9.00 -16.77
CA SER A 328 -19.90 9.80 -17.97
C SER A 328 -18.49 9.51 -18.53
N HIS A 329 -17.50 9.35 -17.66
CA HIS A 329 -16.13 8.98 -18.05
C HIS A 329 -16.03 7.56 -18.62
N GLU A 330 -16.74 6.58 -18.03
CA GLU A 330 -16.73 5.21 -18.54
C GLU A 330 -17.49 5.10 -19.88
N GLU A 331 -18.61 5.82 -20.04
CA GLU A 331 -19.27 5.97 -21.35
C GLU A 331 -18.36 6.60 -22.41
N MET A 332 -17.60 7.65 -22.06
CA MET A 332 -16.66 8.28 -22.98
C MET A 332 -15.53 7.31 -23.37
N LYS A 333 -15.02 6.54 -22.42
CA LYS A 333 -14.00 5.49 -22.63
C LYS A 333 -14.52 4.37 -23.54
N GLU A 334 -15.76 3.92 -23.37
CA GLU A 334 -16.41 3.00 -24.31
C GLU A 334 -16.53 3.56 -25.73
N ARG A 335 -16.92 4.83 -25.88
CA ARG A 335 -17.02 5.50 -27.19
C ARG A 335 -15.66 5.56 -27.88
N LEU A 336 -14.61 5.98 -27.16
CA LEU A 336 -13.24 6.06 -27.68
C LEU A 336 -12.68 4.68 -28.11
N ILE A 337 -13.01 3.61 -27.37
CA ILE A 337 -12.66 2.23 -27.79
C ILE A 337 -13.37 1.87 -29.11
N LYS A 338 -14.69 2.12 -29.20
CA LYS A 338 -15.47 1.84 -30.41
C LYS A 338 -14.98 2.66 -31.62
N GLU A 339 -14.63 3.94 -31.44
CA GLU A 339 -14.04 4.78 -32.49
C GLU A 339 -12.65 4.31 -32.93
N ARG A 340 -11.79 3.89 -31.99
CA ARG A 340 -10.49 3.26 -32.29
C ARG A 340 -10.68 2.02 -33.14
N ASP A 341 -11.61 1.15 -32.78
CA ASP A 341 -11.79 -0.15 -33.43
C ASP A 341 -12.38 0.01 -34.85
N ILE A 342 -13.39 0.87 -35.02
CA ILE A 342 -13.90 1.30 -36.34
C ILE A 342 -12.79 1.92 -37.21
N THR A 343 -11.84 2.62 -36.59
CA THR A 343 -10.71 3.24 -37.30
C THR A 343 -9.67 2.18 -37.71
N ALA A 344 -9.39 1.21 -36.85
CA ALA A 344 -8.50 0.07 -37.16
C ALA A 344 -9.08 -0.81 -38.28
N GLU A 345 -10.38 -1.09 -38.27
CA GLU A 345 -11.06 -1.81 -39.36
C GLU A 345 -10.91 -1.08 -40.71
N LYS A 346 -11.11 0.26 -40.74
CA LYS A 346 -10.91 1.07 -41.96
C LYS A 346 -9.47 1.06 -42.46
N TYR A 347 -8.48 1.07 -41.56
CA TYR A 347 -7.08 0.93 -41.95
C TYR A 347 -6.78 -0.47 -42.53
N ASN A 348 -7.30 -1.53 -41.90
CA ASN A 348 -7.13 -2.90 -42.40
C ASN A 348 -7.78 -3.10 -43.78
N GLN A 349 -9.02 -2.66 -43.97
CA GLN A 349 -9.72 -2.69 -45.26
C GLN A 349 -8.93 -1.96 -46.36
N LYS A 350 -8.35 -0.78 -46.05
CA LYS A 350 -7.53 -0.03 -46.99
C LYS A 350 -6.18 -0.71 -47.28
N PHE A 351 -5.61 -1.42 -46.30
CA PHE A 351 -4.39 -2.21 -46.49
C PHE A 351 -4.65 -3.44 -47.37
N GLU A 352 -5.77 -4.14 -47.18
CA GLU A 352 -6.21 -5.25 -48.05
C GLU A 352 -6.47 -4.77 -49.50
N GLN A 353 -7.12 -3.62 -49.68
CA GLN A 353 -7.30 -3.00 -51.00
C GLN A 353 -5.96 -2.76 -51.69
N LEU A 354 -5.03 -2.08 -51.01
CA LEU A 354 -3.70 -1.77 -51.57
C LEU A 354 -2.84 -3.02 -51.82
N HIS A 355 -3.01 -4.08 -51.03
CA HIS A 355 -2.37 -5.37 -51.27
C HIS A 355 -2.94 -6.07 -52.52
N ASN A 356 -4.26 -6.02 -52.72
CA ASN A 356 -4.91 -6.57 -53.92
C ASN A 356 -4.53 -5.78 -55.18
N GLU A 357 -4.52 -4.45 -55.13
CA GLU A 357 -4.02 -3.59 -56.23
C GLU A 357 -2.57 -3.92 -56.60
N MET A 358 -1.70 -4.16 -55.60
CA MET A 358 -0.31 -4.57 -55.82
C MET A 358 -0.22 -5.95 -56.49
N LEU A 359 -1.07 -6.91 -56.10
CA LEU A 359 -1.14 -8.24 -56.71
C LEU A 359 -1.65 -8.18 -58.17
N GLU A 360 -2.59 -7.29 -58.49
CA GLU A 360 -3.03 -7.08 -59.87
C GLU A 360 -1.96 -6.41 -60.72
N GLN A 361 -1.26 -5.40 -60.18
CA GLN A 361 -0.10 -4.81 -60.86
C GLN A 361 1.02 -5.83 -61.10
N GLN A 362 1.28 -6.74 -60.15
CA GLN A 362 2.25 -7.82 -60.36
C GLN A 362 1.84 -8.76 -61.51
N LYS A 363 0.58 -9.22 -61.54
CA LYS A 363 0.05 -10.05 -62.63
C LYS A 363 0.16 -9.35 -63.99
N LEU A 364 -0.23 -8.07 -64.08
CA LEU A 364 -0.15 -7.30 -65.32
C LEU A 364 1.31 -7.16 -65.81
N ASN A 365 2.24 -6.88 -64.89
CA ASN A 365 3.68 -6.82 -65.20
C ASN A 365 4.24 -8.19 -65.64
N GLU A 366 3.74 -9.32 -65.13
CA GLU A 366 4.11 -10.65 -65.61
C GLU A 366 3.52 -10.99 -66.97
N GLU A 367 2.27 -10.58 -67.23
CA GLU A 367 1.60 -10.76 -68.53
C GLU A 367 2.31 -9.95 -69.62
N ASP A 368 2.68 -8.70 -69.35
CA ASP A 368 3.40 -7.85 -70.30
C ASP A 368 4.86 -8.31 -70.52
N LYS A 369 5.53 -8.84 -69.48
CA LYS A 369 6.80 -9.56 -69.64
C LYS A 369 6.64 -10.79 -70.55
N ARG A 370 5.56 -11.55 -70.41
CA ARG A 370 5.27 -12.71 -71.27
C ARG A 370 5.05 -12.28 -72.73
N LYS A 371 4.20 -11.28 -72.98
CA LYS A 371 3.98 -10.71 -74.32
C LYS A 371 5.30 -10.21 -74.94
N LEU A 372 6.17 -9.58 -74.16
CA LEU A 372 7.47 -9.11 -74.64
C LEU A 372 8.40 -10.28 -75.01
N LEU A 373 8.42 -11.36 -74.22
CA LEU A 373 9.17 -12.58 -74.54
C LEU A 373 8.63 -13.28 -75.79
N GLU A 374 7.31 -13.41 -75.92
CA GLU A 374 6.65 -13.96 -77.13
C GLU A 374 7.00 -13.13 -78.37
N GLN A 375 6.99 -11.80 -78.28
CA GLN A 375 7.42 -10.92 -79.37
C GLN A 375 8.92 -11.04 -79.70
N GLN A 376 9.79 -11.23 -78.70
CA GLN A 376 11.22 -11.46 -78.94
C GLN A 376 11.46 -12.82 -79.60
N GLN A 377 10.76 -13.87 -79.17
CA GLN A 377 10.89 -15.21 -79.75
C GLN A 377 10.35 -15.25 -81.19
N ALA A 378 9.20 -14.61 -81.47
CA ALA A 378 8.67 -14.49 -82.83
C ALA A 378 9.65 -13.74 -83.77
N LYS A 379 10.32 -12.69 -83.28
CA LYS A 379 11.39 -12.00 -84.03
C LYS A 379 12.62 -12.88 -84.25
N PHE A 380 13.02 -13.67 -83.26
CA PHE A 380 14.13 -14.61 -83.40
C PHE A 380 13.82 -15.70 -84.44
N GLU A 381 12.62 -16.27 -84.42
CA GLU A 381 12.18 -17.22 -85.45
C GLU A 381 12.10 -16.60 -86.84
N GLN A 382 11.72 -15.33 -86.97
CA GLN A 382 11.75 -14.61 -88.24
C GLN A 382 13.19 -14.46 -88.75
N ILE A 383 14.11 -13.99 -87.90
CA ILE A 383 15.54 -13.84 -88.24
C ILE A 383 16.14 -15.21 -88.62
N GLN A 384 15.80 -16.29 -87.92
CA GLN A 384 16.25 -17.63 -88.27
C GLN A 384 15.71 -18.06 -89.65
N ARG A 385 14.42 -17.87 -89.93
CA ARG A 385 13.82 -18.19 -91.23
C ARG A 385 14.42 -17.36 -92.39
N GLU A 386 14.70 -16.08 -92.15
CA GLU A 386 15.38 -15.21 -93.11
C GLU A 386 16.83 -15.66 -93.37
N ALA A 387 17.57 -16.03 -92.33
CA ALA A 387 18.93 -16.57 -92.45
C ALA A 387 18.98 -17.95 -93.10
N GLU A 388 18.00 -18.83 -92.84
CA GLU A 388 17.86 -20.12 -93.52
C GLU A 388 17.55 -19.93 -95.02
N GLU A 389 16.67 -18.98 -95.37
CA GLU A 389 16.40 -18.66 -96.76
C GLU A 389 17.58 -17.96 -97.45
N GLU A 390 18.32 -17.08 -96.77
CA GLU A 390 19.51 -16.46 -97.35
C GLU A 390 20.61 -17.50 -97.60
N ASN A 391 20.86 -18.41 -96.64
CA ASN A 391 21.77 -19.54 -96.85
C ASN A 391 21.31 -20.46 -97.97
N ARG A 392 19.99 -20.69 -98.14
CA ARG A 392 19.43 -21.44 -99.27
C ARG A 392 19.73 -20.74 -100.60
N LYS A 393 19.47 -19.43 -100.72
CA LYS A 393 19.78 -18.62 -101.91
C LYS A 393 21.27 -18.68 -102.24
N ARG A 394 22.12 -18.39 -101.26
CA ARG A 394 23.59 -18.42 -101.37
C ARG A 394 24.12 -19.82 -101.77
N THR A 395 23.44 -20.89 -101.36
CA THR A 395 23.78 -22.27 -101.76
C THR A 395 23.41 -22.57 -103.22
N GLU A 396 22.27 -22.09 -103.72
CA GLU A 396 21.92 -22.21 -105.15
C GLU A 396 22.82 -21.33 -106.03
N GLU A 397 23.17 -20.13 -105.60
CA GLU A 397 24.16 -19.27 -106.26
C GLU A 397 25.53 -19.97 -106.36
N LEU A 398 25.98 -20.62 -105.29
CA LEU A 398 27.23 -21.39 -105.29
C LEU A 398 27.19 -22.59 -106.26
N LYS A 399 26.04 -23.29 -106.34
CA LYS A 399 25.83 -24.38 -107.31
C LYS A 399 25.87 -23.89 -108.75
N GLU A 400 25.25 -22.76 -109.05
CA GLU A 400 25.22 -22.19 -110.41
C GLU A 400 26.62 -21.73 -110.85
N LEU A 401 27.36 -21.05 -109.97
CA LEU A 401 28.79 -20.73 -110.17
C LEU A 401 29.61 -21.99 -110.45
N LEU A 402 29.41 -23.06 -109.67
CA LEU A 402 30.11 -24.32 -109.83
C LEU A 402 29.68 -25.09 -111.09
N ARG A 403 28.48 -24.84 -111.64
CA ARG A 403 28.09 -25.32 -112.98
C ARG A 403 28.78 -24.53 -114.08
N GLN A 404 28.79 -23.20 -114.00
CA GLN A 404 29.46 -22.33 -114.98
C GLN A 404 30.98 -22.58 -115.05
N ASP A 405 31.64 -22.82 -113.92
CA ASP A 405 33.08 -23.14 -113.93
C ASP A 405 33.37 -24.57 -114.43
N LYS A 406 32.43 -25.52 -114.25
CA LYS A 406 32.48 -26.82 -114.95
C LYS A 406 32.30 -26.67 -116.46
N GLU A 407 31.36 -25.85 -116.91
CA GLU A 407 31.13 -25.55 -118.33
C GLU A 407 32.39 -24.93 -118.97
N LYS A 408 33.00 -23.92 -118.34
CA LYS A 408 34.28 -23.32 -118.78
C LYS A 408 35.45 -24.32 -118.77
N ALA A 409 35.48 -25.25 -117.81
CA ALA A 409 36.52 -26.28 -117.74
C ALA A 409 36.39 -27.29 -118.90
N ILE A 410 35.15 -27.71 -119.21
CA ILE A 410 34.83 -28.56 -120.36
C ILE A 410 35.14 -27.83 -121.67
N GLU A 411 34.82 -26.54 -121.77
CA GLU A 411 35.11 -25.71 -122.95
C GLU A 411 36.62 -25.62 -123.22
N LYS A 412 37.43 -25.29 -122.21
CA LYS A 412 38.90 -25.31 -122.31
C LYS A 412 39.47 -26.70 -122.62
N GLN A 413 38.85 -27.76 -122.10
CA GLN A 413 39.25 -29.14 -122.42
C GLN A 413 38.94 -29.47 -123.90
N ASN A 414 37.82 -28.99 -124.43
CA ASN A 414 37.46 -29.12 -125.84
C ASN A 414 38.39 -28.29 -126.74
N GLU A 415 38.74 -27.06 -126.37
CA GLU A 415 39.76 -26.27 -127.07
C GLU A 415 41.11 -27.00 -127.14
N PHE A 416 41.54 -27.60 -126.02
CA PHE A 416 42.77 -28.38 -125.95
C PHE A 416 42.73 -29.61 -126.87
N PHE A 417 41.62 -30.38 -126.87
CA PHE A 417 41.46 -31.52 -127.78
C PHE A 417 41.38 -31.09 -129.25
N GLN A 418 40.68 -30.01 -129.58
CA GLN A 418 40.65 -29.44 -130.94
C GLN A 418 42.06 -29.05 -131.40
N LYS A 419 42.86 -28.45 -130.50
CA LYS A 419 44.24 -28.06 -130.81
C LYS A 419 45.14 -29.29 -131.04
N GLN A 420 45.07 -30.31 -130.19
CA GLN A 420 45.80 -31.57 -130.41
C GLN A 420 45.40 -32.24 -131.73
N LEU A 421 44.10 -32.28 -132.06
CA LEU A 421 43.60 -32.86 -133.30
C LEU A 421 44.10 -32.06 -134.52
N THR A 422 44.15 -30.74 -134.43
CA THR A 422 44.68 -29.85 -135.49
C THR A 422 46.18 -30.06 -135.70
N GLU A 423 46.96 -30.15 -134.61
CA GLU A 423 48.40 -30.46 -134.66
C GLU A 423 48.66 -31.85 -135.25
N GLN A 424 47.82 -32.85 -134.95
CA GLN A 424 47.91 -34.20 -135.51
C GLN A 424 47.52 -34.26 -137.00
N ILE A 425 46.53 -33.47 -137.44
CA ILE A 425 46.20 -33.29 -138.86
C ILE A 425 47.37 -32.64 -139.61
N ALA A 426 48.00 -31.61 -139.04
CA ALA A 426 49.16 -30.96 -139.63
C ALA A 426 50.38 -31.90 -139.73
N ALA A 427 50.61 -32.73 -138.71
CA ALA A 427 51.66 -33.76 -138.73
C ALA A 427 51.41 -34.81 -139.83
N ASN A 428 50.17 -35.29 -139.97
CA ASN A 428 49.79 -36.22 -141.04
C ASN A 428 49.95 -35.58 -142.43
N GLN A 429 49.52 -34.33 -142.62
CA GLN A 429 49.72 -33.59 -143.88
C GLN A 429 51.21 -33.45 -144.23
N LYS A 430 52.07 -33.20 -143.24
CA LYS A 430 53.53 -33.17 -143.43
C LYS A 430 54.06 -34.53 -143.89
N GLN A 431 53.67 -35.64 -143.26
CA GLN A 431 54.05 -36.98 -143.70
C GLN A 431 53.58 -37.28 -145.13
N TYR A 432 52.34 -36.94 -145.49
CA TYR A 432 51.85 -37.09 -146.87
C TYR A 432 52.66 -36.26 -147.88
N SER A 433 53.09 -35.05 -147.51
CA SER A 433 53.96 -34.23 -148.38
C SER A 433 55.36 -34.84 -148.55
N GLU A 434 55.95 -35.37 -147.47
CA GLU A 434 57.27 -36.02 -147.48
C GLU A 434 57.25 -37.33 -148.31
N ILE A 435 56.14 -38.07 -148.26
CA ILE A 435 55.89 -39.27 -149.09
C ILE A 435 55.76 -38.89 -150.58
N ILE A 436 55.03 -37.82 -150.91
CA ILE A 436 54.86 -37.38 -152.30
C ILE A 436 56.19 -36.90 -152.90
N ASP A 437 57.00 -36.14 -152.16
CA ASP A 437 58.32 -35.74 -152.65
C ASP A 437 59.31 -36.93 -152.73
N GLN A 438 59.13 -37.99 -151.94
CA GLN A 438 59.89 -39.23 -152.13
C GLN A 438 59.49 -39.93 -153.43
N ILE A 439 58.20 -40.10 -153.70
CA ILE A 439 57.68 -40.66 -154.97
C ILE A 439 58.14 -39.85 -156.19
N ARG A 440 58.29 -38.52 -156.04
CA ARG A 440 58.85 -37.63 -157.06
C ARG A 440 60.34 -37.92 -157.32
N ARG A 441 61.17 -37.96 -156.27
CA ARG A 441 62.61 -38.28 -156.37
C ARG A 441 62.85 -39.65 -157.02
N ASP A 442 62.05 -40.65 -156.65
CA ASP A 442 62.17 -42.00 -157.20
C ASP A 442 61.79 -42.05 -158.70
N ASN A 443 60.81 -41.25 -159.15
CA ASN A 443 60.49 -41.10 -160.58
C ASN A 443 61.64 -40.46 -161.39
N GLU A 444 62.35 -39.49 -160.83
CA GLU A 444 63.48 -38.83 -161.50
C GLU A 444 64.70 -39.76 -161.61
N ASN A 445 64.94 -40.61 -160.61
CA ASN A 445 65.91 -41.70 -160.67
C ASN A 445 65.57 -42.70 -161.80
N TRP A 446 64.31 -43.15 -161.91
CA TRP A 446 63.87 -44.07 -162.97
C TRP A 446 64.04 -43.48 -164.38
N ARG A 447 63.78 -42.18 -164.58
CA ARG A 447 64.01 -41.51 -165.86
C ARG A 447 65.50 -41.44 -166.24
N THR A 448 66.37 -41.35 -165.24
CA THR A 448 67.83 -41.25 -165.43
C THR A 448 68.49 -42.61 -165.70
N ALA A 449 67.87 -43.72 -165.28
CA ALA A 449 68.36 -45.07 -165.57
C ALA A 449 68.19 -45.50 -167.04
N ILE A 450 67.12 -45.05 -167.71
CA ILE A 450 66.73 -45.53 -169.05
C ILE A 450 67.57 -44.88 -170.17
N SER A 451 68.19 -43.73 -169.95
CA SER A 451 69.02 -43.05 -170.96
C SER A 451 70.41 -43.69 -171.17
N ASN A 452 70.93 -44.43 -170.19
CA ASN A 452 72.35 -44.80 -170.13
C ASN A 452 72.69 -46.22 -170.63
N SER A 453 71.72 -47.09 -170.91
CA SER A 453 71.98 -48.48 -171.34
C SER A 453 72.28 -48.66 -172.84
N ARG A 454 72.53 -47.57 -173.58
CA ARG A 454 72.54 -47.57 -175.05
C ARG A 454 73.91 -47.48 -175.73
N ARG A 455 75.01 -47.75 -175.01
CA ARG A 455 76.37 -47.88 -175.58
C ARG A 455 77.18 -49.01 -174.95
N ASP A 456 77.88 -49.71 -175.85
CA ASP A 456 79.13 -50.45 -175.69
C ASP A 456 79.19 -51.70 -174.80
N SER A 457 79.03 -52.87 -175.45
CA SER A 457 80.00 -53.97 -175.35
C SER A 457 79.88 -54.92 -176.55
N SER A 458 80.99 -55.53 -176.99
CA SER A 458 81.02 -56.53 -178.07
C SER A 458 82.28 -57.42 -177.98
N HIS A 459 82.07 -58.72 -177.72
CA HIS A 459 83.08 -59.81 -177.64
C HIS A 459 84.16 -59.67 -176.53
N CYS A 460 84.75 -60.73 -175.97
CA CYS A 460 84.73 -62.19 -176.22
C CYS A 460 84.18 -62.93 -174.94
N VAL A 461 83.60 -64.15 -174.97
CA VAL A 461 84.12 -65.46 -175.45
C VAL A 461 85.45 -65.81 -174.74
N ILE A 462 85.69 -66.98 -174.17
CA ILE A 462 84.97 -68.27 -174.07
C ILE A 462 84.28 -68.34 -172.68
N SER A 463 83.13 -68.99 -172.44
CA SER A 463 82.39 -69.98 -173.26
C SER A 463 81.00 -69.51 -173.70
#